data_AF-A0AA43BKR3-F1
#
_entry.id   AF-A0AA43BKR3-F1
#
_cell.length_a   1.000
_cell.length_b   1.000
_cell.length_c   1.000
_cell.angle_alpha   90.00
_cell.angle_beta   90.00
_cell.angle_gamma   90.00
#
_symmetry.space_group_name_H-M   'P 1'
#
loop_
_entity.id
_entity.type
_entity.pdbx_description
1 polymer ?
#
loop_
_entity_poly.entity_id
_entity_poly.type
_entity_poly.pdbx_seq_one_letter_code
_entity_poly.pdbx_strand_id
1 'polypeptide(L)'
;MAPSQDMDEDVGLLRIGLFFDGTRNNAHNLARGRPQLPQPRPAQLRADDDSTYQSRLTSSYDNGLTNIARLQQLYPDSRRDAMATPSLSIYVEGVGTRDDADDDLIGLAFGIGASGVRAKVQRALQLLLPAALAELSTRWRQPLRGVQLDLFGFSRGAAAARDIANQLQDWDSAHWRQLLQVSGLGCATDFAPATPVLRFMGLFDTVVAVNGGRADEQPQLALRSGIASRVVQLTARDEHRQHYPLTSVAPPFTEIALPGVHANIGGGYNQLEEGPKLLSRPRRQQLRRPAVADYQIPPLAMLKTTTAYAETQADAERWRQQLGVDEKEIWVDVWHQWQQQRRAGSRSVLLSPVLYVTAAVVLRRRIDWRYQLIALQVMQQQAIDAGLQWTANATEVPGWELPSALQPIARRLVAGQPLTQTQEALLRRRYLMQSAHWNFDALGDTALTYAADAGVSELPYRPGPGLFYINRPTVDGKRVVLPNA
;
A
#
# COMPACT_ATOMS: atom_id res chain seq x y z
N MET A 1 46.78 17.11 16.68
CA MET A 1 45.53 17.89 16.77
C MET A 1 45.21 18.38 15.37
N ALA A 2 44.33 17.67 14.66
CA ALA A 2 43.71 18.18 13.44
C ALA A 2 42.53 19.09 13.86
N PRO A 3 42.28 20.21 13.16
CA PRO A 3 41.26 21.15 13.58
C PRO A 3 39.87 20.57 13.33
N SER A 4 39.00 20.75 14.32
CA SER A 4 37.58 20.39 14.36
C SER A 4 36.72 21.29 13.45
N GLN A 5 36.83 21.16 12.13
CA GLN A 5 36.08 22.00 11.19
C GLN A 5 34.64 21.52 10.90
N ASP A 6 34.26 20.28 11.25
CA ASP A 6 32.92 19.75 10.90
C ASP A 6 31.79 20.12 11.88
N MET A 7 32.08 20.76 13.02
CA MET A 7 31.06 21.01 14.06
C MET A 7 30.30 22.33 13.92
N ASP A 8 30.73 23.26 13.05
CA ASP A 8 30.14 24.61 12.95
C ASP A 8 29.23 24.78 11.71
N GLU A 9 29.29 23.87 10.73
CA GLU A 9 28.48 23.97 9.49
C GLU A 9 27.00 23.59 9.68
N ASP A 10 26.67 22.76 10.68
CA ASP A 10 25.29 22.32 10.93
C ASP A 10 24.47 23.30 11.81
N VAL A 11 25.12 24.31 12.40
CA VAL A 11 24.46 25.27 13.31
C VAL A 11 23.54 26.20 12.50
N GLY A 12 22.24 25.94 12.56
CA GLY A 12 21.22 26.73 11.87
C GLY A 12 20.77 26.16 10.51
N LEU A 13 21.20 24.95 10.14
CA LEU A 13 20.63 24.20 9.02
C LEU A 13 19.29 23.57 9.44
N LEU A 14 18.17 24.03 8.86
CA LEU A 14 16.85 23.45 9.11
C LEU A 14 16.65 22.15 8.33
N ARG A 15 16.43 21.04 9.04
CA ARG A 15 16.15 19.74 8.43
C ARG A 15 14.66 19.43 8.47
N ILE A 16 14.04 19.18 7.32
CA ILE A 16 12.59 18.92 7.24
C ILE A 16 12.35 17.54 6.62
N GLY A 17 11.76 16.64 7.40
CA GLY A 17 11.27 15.35 6.93
C GLY A 17 9.80 15.43 6.57
N LEU A 18 9.44 15.10 5.32
CA LEU A 18 8.05 14.93 4.89
C LEU A 18 7.73 13.45 4.68
N PHE A 19 6.66 12.98 5.32
CA PHE A 19 6.29 11.56 5.40
C PHE A 19 4.90 11.32 4.84
N PHE A 20 4.81 10.81 3.60
CA PHE A 20 3.56 10.58 2.87
C PHE A 20 3.07 9.14 3.01
N ASP A 21 1.97 8.93 3.73
CA ASP A 21 1.51 7.57 4.02
C ASP A 21 0.81 6.90 2.82
N GLY A 22 0.70 5.57 2.88
CA GLY A 22 0.01 4.74 1.91
C GLY A 22 -1.49 4.95 1.93
N THR A 23 -2.16 4.55 0.85
CA THR A 23 -3.61 4.75 0.70
C THR A 23 -4.40 4.10 1.83
N ARG A 24 -5.44 4.79 2.31
CA ARG A 24 -6.30 4.26 3.37
C ARG A 24 -5.54 4.03 4.69
N ASN A 25 -4.34 4.59 4.84
CA ASN A 25 -3.61 4.59 6.11
C ASN A 25 -3.60 6.01 6.69
N ASN A 26 -4.02 6.10 7.95
CA ASN A 26 -3.97 7.33 8.72
C ASN A 26 -3.63 7.00 10.18
N ALA A 27 -2.40 7.32 10.60
CA ALA A 27 -1.93 7.12 11.97
C ALA A 27 -2.72 7.93 13.01
N HIS A 28 -3.26 9.11 12.67
CA HIS A 28 -4.10 9.89 13.56
C HIS A 28 -5.46 9.21 13.80
N ASN A 29 -6.10 8.73 12.73
CA ASN A 29 -7.36 7.98 12.83
C ASN A 29 -7.17 6.69 13.65
N LEU A 30 -6.06 5.98 13.42
CA LEU A 30 -5.72 4.79 14.19
C LEU A 30 -5.53 5.09 15.69
N ALA A 31 -4.83 6.18 16.03
CA ALA A 31 -4.56 6.56 17.42
C ALA A 31 -5.84 6.95 18.20
N ARG A 32 -6.82 7.56 17.53
CA ARG A 32 -8.10 7.92 18.16
C ARG A 32 -9.06 6.75 18.34
N GLY A 33 -8.91 5.72 17.51
CA GLY A 33 -9.88 4.62 17.43
C GLY A 33 -11.23 5.07 16.87
N ARG A 34 -12.10 4.12 16.54
CA ARG A 34 -13.48 4.42 16.10
C ARG A 34 -14.39 4.51 17.32
N PRO A 35 -15.23 5.56 17.49
CA PRO A 35 -16.45 5.42 18.28
C PRO A 35 -17.36 4.43 17.53
N GLN A 36 -17.47 3.18 17.97
CA GLN A 36 -18.37 2.21 17.35
C GLN A 36 -19.72 2.18 18.07
N LEU A 37 -20.74 2.74 17.42
CA LEU A 37 -22.10 2.17 17.55
C LEU A 37 -22.11 0.84 16.77
N PRO A 38 -22.71 -0.24 17.30
CA PRO A 38 -22.83 -1.50 16.57
C PRO A 38 -23.61 -1.26 15.28
N GLN A 39 -22.94 -1.34 14.14
CA GLN A 39 -23.65 -1.36 12.87
C GLN A 39 -24.17 -2.79 12.63
N PRO A 40 -25.43 -2.95 12.17
CA PRO A 40 -25.92 -4.26 11.77
C PRO A 40 -24.99 -4.82 10.69
N ARG A 41 -24.65 -6.11 10.80
CA ARG A 41 -23.91 -6.79 9.73
C ARG A 41 -24.69 -6.59 8.43
N PRO A 42 -24.08 -5.98 7.38
CA PRO A 42 -24.71 -5.93 6.07
C PRO A 42 -25.12 -7.36 5.66
N ALA A 43 -26.23 -7.49 4.93
CA ALA A 43 -26.59 -8.78 4.35
C ALA A 43 -25.38 -9.36 3.60
N GLN A 44 -25.13 -10.67 3.73
CA GLN A 44 -24.07 -11.33 2.97
C GLN A 44 -24.36 -11.12 1.48
N LEU A 45 -23.58 -10.24 0.86
CA LEU A 45 -23.58 -10.07 -0.58
C LEU A 45 -23.08 -11.38 -1.19
N ARG A 46 -23.76 -11.82 -2.25
CA ARG A 46 -23.38 -13.00 -3.02
C ARG A 46 -22.92 -12.53 -4.38
N ALA A 47 -21.81 -13.08 -4.84
CA ALA A 47 -21.38 -12.87 -6.21
C ALA A 47 -22.31 -13.59 -7.21
N ASP A 48 -22.16 -13.28 -8.51
CA ASP A 48 -22.94 -13.88 -9.60
C ASP A 48 -22.79 -15.40 -9.66
N ASP A 49 -21.68 -15.93 -9.16
CA ASP A 49 -21.39 -17.36 -9.04
C ASP A 49 -21.83 -17.96 -7.70
N ASP A 50 -22.56 -17.22 -6.87
CA ASP A 50 -22.97 -17.55 -5.50
C ASP A 50 -21.80 -17.64 -4.49
N SER A 51 -20.62 -17.10 -4.83
CA SER A 51 -19.51 -16.99 -3.89
C SER A 51 -19.85 -16.06 -2.72
N THR A 52 -19.43 -16.47 -1.52
CA THR A 52 -19.53 -15.67 -0.27
C THR A 52 -18.18 -15.05 0.13
N TYR A 53 -17.14 -15.24 -0.69
CA TYR A 53 -15.79 -14.73 -0.44
C TYR A 53 -15.65 -13.27 -0.83
N GLN A 54 -16.11 -12.39 0.05
CA GLN A 54 -15.95 -10.95 -0.09
C GLN A 54 -14.58 -10.51 0.44
N SER A 55 -13.95 -9.53 -0.23
CA SER A 55 -12.80 -8.81 0.32
C SER A 55 -13.20 -8.14 1.64
N ARG A 56 -12.30 -8.14 2.64
CA ARG A 56 -12.57 -7.46 3.89
C ARG A 56 -12.75 -5.96 3.63
N LEU A 57 -13.90 -5.40 4.02
CA LEU A 57 -14.08 -3.95 4.10
C LEU A 57 -13.21 -3.44 5.26
N THR A 58 -12.02 -2.96 4.96
CA THR A 58 -11.11 -2.33 5.92
C THR A 58 -11.18 -0.81 5.79
N SER A 59 -11.20 -0.09 6.91
CA SER A 59 -11.07 1.37 6.95
C SER A 59 -9.70 1.80 7.47
N SER A 60 -9.38 3.09 7.34
CA SER A 60 -8.18 3.68 7.94
C SER A 60 -8.06 3.51 9.46
N TYR A 61 -9.14 3.15 10.15
CA TYR A 61 -9.18 2.87 11.58
C TYR A 61 -8.84 1.41 11.94
N ASP A 62 -8.83 0.50 10.98
CA ASP A 62 -8.66 -0.95 11.22
C ASP A 62 -7.24 -1.46 10.86
N ASN A 63 -6.48 -0.64 10.12
CA ASN A 63 -5.16 -1.02 9.63
C ASN A 63 -4.07 -0.90 10.72
N GLY A 64 -2.98 -1.65 10.57
CA GLY A 64 -1.78 -1.44 11.38
C GLY A 64 -1.04 -0.16 10.97
N LEU A 65 -0.06 0.26 11.78
CA LEU A 65 0.85 1.33 11.38
C LEU A 65 1.68 0.93 10.16
N THR A 66 1.90 1.88 9.25
CA THR A 66 2.84 1.74 8.13
C THR A 66 4.26 2.07 8.56
N ASN A 67 5.24 1.74 7.71
CA ASN A 67 6.63 2.11 7.93
C ASN A 67 6.85 3.62 7.76
N ILE A 68 5.98 4.33 7.06
CA ILE A 68 6.03 5.81 6.99
C ILE A 68 5.72 6.41 8.35
N ALA A 69 4.62 6.00 8.99
CA ALA A 69 4.28 6.47 10.32
C ALA A 69 5.36 6.10 11.35
N ARG A 70 5.97 4.91 11.22
CA ARG A 70 7.08 4.49 12.10
C ARG A 70 8.34 5.34 11.89
N LEU A 71 8.77 5.57 10.65
CA LEU A 71 9.93 6.44 10.39
C LEU A 71 9.69 7.86 10.88
N GLN A 72 8.49 8.39 10.66
CA GLN A 72 8.09 9.71 11.14
C GLN A 72 8.25 9.84 12.66
N GLN A 73 7.87 8.82 13.43
CA GLN A 73 8.02 8.81 14.89
C GLN A 73 9.49 8.86 15.34
N LEU A 74 10.41 8.34 14.52
CA LEU A 74 11.84 8.34 14.79
C LEU A 74 12.57 9.58 14.26
N TYR A 75 11.88 10.46 13.53
CA TYR A 75 12.50 11.63 12.93
C TYR A 75 12.58 12.79 13.94
N PRO A 76 13.73 13.49 14.05
CA PRO A 76 13.88 14.67 14.90
C PRO A 76 12.80 15.75 14.70
N ASP A 77 12.21 16.25 15.78
CA ASP A 77 11.20 17.32 15.73
C ASP A 77 11.39 18.34 16.87
N SER A 78 11.96 19.50 16.52
CA SER A 78 12.27 20.58 17.46
C SER A 78 11.03 21.29 18.02
N ARG A 79 9.83 20.94 17.54
CA ARG A 79 8.57 21.39 18.16
C ARG A 79 8.22 20.59 19.40
N ARG A 80 8.79 19.39 19.54
CA ARG A 80 8.56 18.49 20.69
C ARG A 80 9.73 18.57 21.66
N ASP A 81 10.94 18.40 21.14
CA ASP A 81 12.16 18.28 21.93
C ASP A 81 13.12 19.43 21.67
N ALA A 82 13.87 19.86 22.69
CA ALA A 82 14.94 20.85 22.50
C ALA A 82 16.14 20.16 21.84
N MET A 83 16.56 20.67 20.67
CA MET A 83 17.63 20.07 19.87
C MET A 83 18.68 21.10 19.49
N ALA A 84 19.91 20.63 19.27
CA ALA A 84 21.03 21.48 18.85
C ALA A 84 20.84 22.04 17.42
N THR A 85 20.18 21.27 16.55
CA THR A 85 19.87 21.64 15.17
C THR A 85 18.35 21.67 14.96
N PRO A 86 17.82 22.69 14.26
CA PRO A 86 16.37 22.79 14.06
C PRO A 86 15.91 21.71 13.08
N SER A 87 14.93 20.91 13.50
CA SER A 87 14.37 19.82 12.69
C SER A 87 12.85 19.79 12.76
N LEU A 88 12.21 19.36 11.68
CA LEU A 88 10.76 19.21 11.58
C LEU A 88 10.39 17.85 11.01
N SER A 89 9.48 17.16 11.69
CA SER A 89 8.86 15.94 11.20
C SER A 89 7.40 16.20 10.81
N ILE A 90 7.07 16.14 9.52
CA ILE A 90 5.72 16.42 9.02
C ILE A 90 5.12 15.16 8.42
N TYR A 91 4.06 14.66 9.06
CA TYR A 91 3.27 13.54 8.57
C TYR A 91 2.15 14.02 7.64
N VAL A 92 1.94 13.31 6.54
CA VAL A 92 0.83 13.54 5.60
C VAL A 92 0.05 12.24 5.46
N GLU A 93 -1.23 12.30 5.79
CA GLU A 93 -2.10 11.13 5.78
C GLU A 93 -2.33 10.59 4.36
N GLY A 94 -2.62 9.29 4.28
CA GLY A 94 -2.71 8.57 3.02
C GLY A 94 -3.84 9.03 2.10
N VAL A 95 -3.65 8.87 0.79
CA VAL A 95 -4.71 9.10 -0.22
C VAL A 95 -5.99 8.34 0.14
N GLY A 96 -7.15 8.98 -0.07
CA GLY A 96 -8.45 8.41 0.31
C GLY A 96 -8.78 8.51 1.81
N THR A 97 -7.98 9.23 2.61
CA THR A 97 -8.26 9.49 4.04
C THR A 97 -8.14 10.98 4.34
N ARG A 98 -8.77 11.42 5.43
CA ARG A 98 -8.51 12.71 6.09
C ARG A 98 -8.58 12.46 7.59
N ASP A 99 -7.91 13.31 8.36
CA ASP A 99 -8.01 13.27 9.82
C ASP A 99 -9.46 13.46 10.24
N ASP A 100 -9.94 12.58 11.11
CA ASP A 100 -11.26 12.66 11.75
C ASP A 100 -12.46 12.58 10.79
N ALA A 101 -12.23 12.08 9.58
CA ALA A 101 -13.27 11.87 8.58
C ALA A 101 -13.40 10.40 8.18
N ASP A 102 -14.52 10.06 7.56
CA ASP A 102 -14.68 8.80 6.84
C ASP A 102 -13.75 8.75 5.61
N ASP A 103 -13.38 7.54 5.21
CA ASP A 103 -12.52 7.32 4.05
C ASP A 103 -13.23 7.76 2.75
N ASP A 104 -12.53 8.56 1.94
CA ASP A 104 -12.99 9.02 0.64
C ASP A 104 -12.79 7.93 -0.42
N LEU A 105 -13.86 7.16 -0.66
CA LEU A 105 -13.87 6.05 -1.61
C LEU A 105 -13.55 6.48 -3.05
N ILE A 106 -13.88 7.71 -3.44
CA ILE A 106 -13.66 8.23 -4.80
C ILE A 106 -12.19 8.60 -4.98
N GLY A 107 -11.63 9.39 -4.07
CA GLY A 107 -10.20 9.72 -4.11
C GLY A 107 -9.28 8.49 -3.94
N LEU A 108 -9.78 7.45 -3.29
CA LEU A 108 -9.09 6.17 -3.16
C LEU A 108 -9.02 5.34 -4.45
N ALA A 109 -10.11 5.31 -5.22
CA ALA A 109 -10.18 4.50 -6.44
C ALA A 109 -9.26 5.04 -7.53
N PHE A 110 -9.18 6.36 -7.68
CA PHE A 110 -8.51 7.01 -8.81
C PHE A 110 -7.29 7.85 -8.43
N GLY A 111 -7.02 8.05 -7.13
CA GLY A 111 -5.88 8.87 -6.69
C GLY A 111 -5.97 10.34 -7.08
N ILE A 112 -7.16 10.80 -7.51
CA ILE A 112 -7.47 12.19 -7.93
C ILE A 112 -8.50 12.81 -6.98
N GLY A 113 -8.84 14.07 -7.22
CA GLY A 113 -9.81 14.80 -6.40
C GLY A 113 -9.27 15.19 -5.03
N ALA A 114 -10.18 15.49 -4.11
CA ALA A 114 -9.87 16.24 -2.89
C ALA A 114 -9.03 15.46 -1.84
N SER A 115 -8.79 14.17 -2.05
CA SER A 115 -7.89 13.33 -1.25
C SER A 115 -6.83 12.60 -2.09
N GLY A 116 -6.69 12.95 -3.37
CA GLY A 116 -5.73 12.38 -4.31
C GLY A 116 -4.27 12.79 -4.08
N VAL A 117 -3.36 12.30 -4.92
CA VAL A 117 -1.91 12.51 -4.79
C VAL A 117 -1.56 14.00 -4.74
N ARG A 118 -1.99 14.80 -5.74
CA ARG A 118 -1.72 16.24 -5.78
C ARG A 118 -2.36 17.00 -4.61
N ALA A 119 -3.54 16.57 -4.15
CA ALA A 119 -4.18 17.17 -2.98
C ALA A 119 -3.37 16.94 -1.69
N LYS A 120 -2.73 15.77 -1.53
CA LYS A 120 -1.79 15.53 -0.42
C LYS A 120 -0.53 16.38 -0.52
N VAL A 121 0.00 16.58 -1.71
CA VAL A 121 1.15 17.48 -1.94
C VAL A 121 0.79 18.93 -1.62
N GLN A 122 -0.36 19.41 -2.11
CA GLN A 122 -0.85 20.75 -1.80
C GLN A 122 -1.09 20.93 -0.30
N ARG A 123 -1.71 19.95 0.38
CA ARG A 123 -1.88 19.97 1.84
C ARG A 123 -0.53 20.06 2.55
N ALA A 124 0.48 19.30 2.10
CA ALA A 124 1.82 19.36 2.68
C ALA A 124 2.44 20.76 2.55
N LEU A 125 2.44 21.33 1.34
CA LEU A 125 3.10 22.61 1.04
C LEU A 125 2.35 23.85 1.54
N GLN A 126 1.02 23.85 1.47
CA GLN A 126 0.20 25.04 1.72
C GLN A 126 -0.36 25.11 3.14
N LEU A 127 -0.47 23.97 3.84
CA LEU A 127 -1.05 23.92 5.18
C LEU A 127 -0.06 23.40 6.21
N LEU A 128 0.47 22.19 6.03
CA LEU A 128 1.23 21.50 7.07
C LEU A 128 2.63 22.10 7.27
N LEU A 129 3.35 22.38 6.19
CA LEU A 129 4.68 22.97 6.25
C LEU A 129 4.65 24.41 6.84
N PRO A 130 3.82 25.35 6.35
CA PRO A 130 3.74 26.69 6.94
C PRO A 130 3.34 26.67 8.42
N ALA A 131 2.40 25.80 8.80
CA ALA A 131 1.98 25.65 10.19
C ALA A 131 3.09 25.11 11.09
N ALA A 132 3.82 24.08 10.63
CA ALA A 132 4.95 23.52 11.38
C ALA A 132 6.09 24.53 11.55
N LEU A 133 6.39 25.33 10.53
CA LEU A 133 7.37 26.42 10.59
C LEU A 133 6.92 27.52 11.57
N ALA A 134 5.64 27.89 11.54
CA ALA A 134 5.10 28.88 12.46
C ALA A 134 5.20 28.41 13.92
N GLU A 135 4.87 27.14 14.19
CA GLU A 135 5.04 26.52 15.51
C GLU A 135 6.52 26.50 15.93
N LEU A 136 7.44 26.15 15.02
CA LEU A 136 8.87 26.17 15.28
C LEU A 136 9.38 27.56 15.69
N SER A 137 8.87 28.63 15.06
CA SER A 137 9.28 30.01 15.36
C SER A 137 9.03 30.42 16.81
N THR A 138 8.09 29.76 17.50
CA THR A 138 7.81 30.01 18.91
C THR A 138 8.96 29.55 19.82
N ARG A 139 9.71 28.52 19.38
CA ARG A 139 10.78 27.84 20.13
C ARG A 139 12.18 28.15 19.62
N TRP A 140 12.34 28.33 18.31
CA TRP A 140 13.63 28.57 17.67
C TRP A 140 13.85 30.05 17.40
N ARG A 141 14.87 30.65 18.04
CA ARG A 141 15.17 32.09 17.94
C ARG A 141 16.43 32.43 17.16
N GLN A 142 17.29 31.44 16.91
CA GLN A 142 18.53 31.64 16.17
C GLN A 142 18.24 31.78 14.67
N PRO A 143 18.98 32.64 13.93
CA PRO A 143 18.80 32.76 12.50
C PRO A 143 19.16 31.45 11.79
N LEU A 144 18.33 31.04 10.83
CA LEU A 144 18.59 29.88 9.98
C LEU A 144 19.60 30.24 8.90
N ARG A 145 20.53 29.32 8.63
CA ARG A 145 21.56 29.45 7.57
C ARG A 145 21.23 28.63 6.32
N GLY A 146 20.33 27.67 6.41
CA GLY A 146 19.92 26.90 5.24
C GLY A 146 18.75 25.97 5.52
N VAL A 147 18.35 25.23 4.49
CA VAL A 147 17.33 24.20 4.55
C VAL A 147 17.79 22.95 3.81
N GLN A 148 17.50 21.79 4.38
CA GLN A 148 17.71 20.48 3.78
C GLN A 148 16.48 19.61 4.04
N LEU A 149 16.14 18.77 3.07
CA LEU A 149 14.91 18.01 3.05
C LEU A 149 15.18 16.51 2.96
N ASP A 150 14.31 15.74 3.61
CA ASP A 150 14.19 14.30 3.42
C ASP A 150 12.74 13.94 3.13
N LEU A 151 12.53 13.11 2.10
CA LEU A 151 11.20 12.69 1.68
C LEU A 151 11.03 11.19 1.85
N PHE A 152 9.92 10.80 2.45
CA PHE A 152 9.53 9.40 2.56
C PHE A 152 8.12 9.21 2.05
N GLY A 153 7.87 8.12 1.34
CA GLY A 153 6.52 7.83 0.88
C GLY A 153 6.26 6.35 0.63
N PHE A 154 5.03 5.89 0.87
CA PHE A 154 4.60 4.52 0.59
C PHE A 154 3.45 4.50 -0.43
N SER A 155 3.52 3.63 -1.44
CA SER A 155 2.43 3.42 -2.41
C SER A 155 2.11 4.72 -3.17
N ARG A 156 0.87 5.20 -3.13
CA ARG A 156 0.48 6.54 -3.62
C ARG A 156 1.11 7.69 -2.82
N GLY A 157 1.50 7.48 -1.57
CA GLY A 157 2.33 8.42 -0.82
C GLY A 157 3.74 8.53 -1.41
N ALA A 158 4.29 7.44 -1.96
CA ALA A 158 5.55 7.50 -2.71
C ALA A 158 5.38 8.29 -4.02
N ALA A 159 4.24 8.18 -4.69
CA ALA A 159 3.90 9.04 -5.83
C ALA A 159 3.82 10.52 -5.42
N ALA A 160 3.25 10.84 -4.25
CA ALA A 160 3.23 12.20 -3.71
C ALA A 160 4.64 12.70 -3.37
N ALA A 161 5.51 11.86 -2.82
CA ALA A 161 6.90 12.18 -2.55
C ALA A 161 7.68 12.46 -3.85
N ARG A 162 7.37 11.78 -4.95
CA ARG A 162 7.96 12.07 -6.28
C ARG A 162 7.47 13.41 -6.83
N ASP A 163 6.16 13.67 -6.74
CA ASP A 163 5.54 14.91 -7.22
C ASP A 163 6.05 16.14 -6.45
N ILE A 164 6.08 16.08 -5.13
CA ILE A 164 6.58 17.19 -4.31
C ILE A 164 8.07 17.44 -4.52
N ALA A 165 8.87 16.40 -4.78
CA ALA A 165 10.29 16.57 -5.08
C ALA A 165 10.52 17.39 -6.34
N ASN A 166 9.74 17.11 -7.39
CA ASN A 166 9.78 17.89 -8.63
C ASN A 166 9.38 19.36 -8.39
N GLN A 167 8.35 19.61 -7.57
CA GLN A 167 7.94 20.98 -7.24
C GLN A 167 8.98 21.74 -6.40
N LEU A 168 9.58 21.08 -5.41
CA LEU A 168 10.56 21.69 -4.50
C LEU A 168 11.91 21.95 -5.17
N GLN A 169 12.21 21.26 -6.27
CA GLN A 169 13.42 21.51 -7.04
C GLN A 169 13.41 22.89 -7.73
N ASP A 170 12.23 23.44 -7.98
CA ASP A 170 12.08 24.76 -8.60
C ASP A 170 12.11 25.91 -7.57
N TRP A 171 12.27 25.60 -6.27
CA TRP A 171 12.35 26.61 -5.22
C TRP A 171 13.78 27.10 -5.04
N ASP A 172 13.98 28.40 -5.23
CA ASP A 172 15.26 29.07 -4.99
C ASP A 172 15.40 29.58 -3.55
N SER A 173 16.54 30.20 -3.25
CA SER A 173 16.81 30.80 -1.94
C SER A 173 15.79 31.87 -1.56
N ALA A 174 15.24 32.62 -2.53
CA ALA A 174 14.28 33.68 -2.27
C ALA A 174 12.94 33.10 -1.81
N HIS A 175 12.47 32.05 -2.48
CA HIS A 175 11.25 31.33 -2.09
C HIS A 175 11.37 30.79 -0.66
N TRP A 176 12.44 30.06 -0.36
CA TRP A 176 12.66 29.51 0.99
C TRP A 176 12.74 30.60 2.06
N ARG A 177 13.49 31.69 1.81
CA ARG A 177 13.57 32.82 2.74
C ARG A 177 12.19 33.44 2.99
N GLN A 178 11.41 33.66 1.93
CA GLN A 178 10.07 34.22 2.05
C GLN A 178 9.16 33.34 2.91
N LEU A 179 9.15 32.02 2.66
CA LEU A 179 8.36 31.07 3.45
C LEU A 179 8.77 31.11 4.94
N LEU A 180 10.07 31.03 5.22
CA LEU A 180 10.59 31.06 6.59
C LEU A 180 10.25 32.38 7.31
N GLN A 181 10.42 33.51 6.64
CA GLN A 181 10.14 34.84 7.21
C GLN A 181 8.65 35.06 7.49
N VAL A 182 7.77 34.66 6.56
CA VAL A 182 6.31 34.74 6.76
C VAL A 182 5.87 33.83 7.92
N SER A 183 6.55 32.71 8.13
CA SER A 183 6.35 31.83 9.29
C SER A 183 7.02 32.33 10.58
N GLY A 184 7.66 33.49 10.58
CA GLY A 184 8.27 34.10 11.78
C GLY A 184 9.69 33.62 12.11
N LEU A 185 10.35 32.88 11.22
CA LEU A 185 11.74 32.42 11.39
C LEU A 185 12.72 33.42 10.73
N GLY A 186 13.72 33.84 11.50
CA GLY A 186 14.81 34.66 10.99
C GLY A 186 15.77 33.87 10.09
N CYS A 187 16.27 34.50 9.02
CA CYS A 187 17.29 33.93 8.15
C CYS A 187 18.57 34.76 8.24
N ALA A 188 19.73 34.10 8.24
CA ALA A 188 21.02 34.75 8.14
C ALA A 188 21.22 35.39 6.75
N THR A 189 22.14 36.35 6.65
CA THR A 189 22.43 37.07 5.40
C THR A 189 22.94 36.13 4.31
N ASP A 190 23.70 35.11 4.70
CA ASP A 190 24.28 34.05 3.87
C ASP A 190 23.35 32.84 3.70
N PHE A 191 22.07 32.92 4.07
CA PHE A 191 21.14 31.80 3.95
C PHE A 191 21.10 31.23 2.53
N ALA A 192 21.30 29.92 2.41
CA ALA A 192 21.14 29.18 1.16
C ALA A 192 20.57 27.77 1.42
N PRO A 193 19.66 27.25 0.57
CA PRO A 193 19.28 25.84 0.62
C PRO A 193 20.51 24.96 0.34
N ALA A 194 20.53 23.76 0.93
CA ALA A 194 21.51 22.74 0.59
C ALA A 194 21.43 22.43 -0.92
N THR A 195 22.53 21.97 -1.52
CA THR A 195 22.58 21.63 -2.95
C THR A 195 23.02 20.17 -3.13
N PRO A 196 22.15 19.26 -3.59
CA PRO A 196 20.70 19.46 -3.78
C PRO A 196 19.99 19.68 -2.43
N VAL A 197 18.82 20.33 -2.48
CA VAL A 197 18.02 20.63 -1.27
C VAL A 197 17.49 19.34 -0.63
N LEU A 198 17.21 18.34 -1.46
CA LEU A 198 16.82 17.00 -1.05
C LEU A 198 18.07 16.16 -0.77
N ARG A 199 18.29 15.80 0.49
CA ARG A 199 19.34 14.86 0.88
C ARG A 199 18.91 13.44 0.57
N PHE A 200 17.80 12.99 1.14
CA PHE A 200 17.35 11.61 1.03
C PHE A 200 15.90 11.51 0.53
N MET A 201 15.65 10.58 -0.39
CA MET A 201 14.31 10.17 -0.80
C MET A 201 14.13 8.66 -0.61
N GLY A 202 13.34 8.27 0.39
CA GLY A 202 13.04 6.89 0.74
C GLY A 202 11.64 6.48 0.31
N LEU A 203 11.53 5.71 -0.77
CA LEU A 203 10.26 5.25 -1.34
C LEU A 203 9.98 3.80 -0.98
N PHE A 204 8.74 3.49 -0.62
CA PHE A 204 8.23 2.13 -0.47
C PHE A 204 7.23 1.87 -1.58
N ASP A 205 7.60 0.99 -2.50
CA ASP A 205 6.74 0.34 -3.47
C ASP A 205 5.76 1.28 -4.19
N THR A 206 6.29 2.23 -4.96
CA THR A 206 5.50 3.27 -5.63
C THR A 206 4.43 2.65 -6.55
N VAL A 207 3.17 3.03 -6.31
CA VAL A 207 2.01 2.63 -7.11
C VAL A 207 1.21 3.88 -7.47
N VAL A 208 0.77 3.95 -8.72
CA VAL A 208 -0.03 5.05 -9.26
C VAL A 208 -1.35 4.47 -9.75
N ALA A 209 -2.45 5.21 -9.59
CA ALA A 209 -3.74 4.77 -10.10
C ALA A 209 -3.72 4.71 -11.63
N VAL A 210 -4.34 3.66 -12.18
CA VAL A 210 -4.48 3.47 -13.63
C VAL A 210 -5.55 4.43 -14.14
N ASN A 211 -5.14 5.33 -15.04
CA ASN A 211 -5.93 6.11 -16.01
C ASN A 211 -7.38 6.45 -15.63
N GLY A 212 -7.55 7.63 -15.04
CA GLY A 212 -8.82 8.35 -14.95
C GLY A 212 -8.58 9.72 -14.34
N GLY A 213 -8.79 10.80 -15.10
CA GLY A 213 -8.55 12.18 -14.68
C GLY A 213 -8.12 13.10 -15.82
N ARG A 214 -8.25 14.42 -15.63
CA ARG A 214 -7.75 15.41 -16.60
C ARG A 214 -6.22 15.46 -16.54
N ALA A 215 -5.55 15.78 -17.65
CA ALA A 215 -4.09 15.77 -17.74
C ALA A 215 -3.41 16.72 -16.71
N ASP A 216 -4.08 17.80 -16.34
CA ASP A 216 -3.63 18.78 -15.34
C ASP A 216 -3.72 18.27 -13.89
N GLU A 217 -4.40 17.15 -13.63
CA GLU A 217 -4.49 16.55 -12.30
C GLU A 217 -3.45 15.42 -12.07
N GLN A 218 -2.67 15.08 -13.10
CA GLN A 218 -1.68 14.01 -12.99
C GLN A 218 -0.43 14.48 -12.24
N PRO A 219 0.06 13.69 -11.25
CA PRO A 219 1.29 14.00 -10.55
C PRO A 219 2.51 13.83 -11.47
N GLN A 220 3.56 14.64 -11.25
CA GLN A 220 4.83 14.51 -11.94
C GLN A 220 5.70 13.45 -11.26
N LEU A 221 5.85 12.30 -11.91
CA LEU A 221 6.48 11.13 -11.30
C LEU A 221 7.93 10.94 -11.73
N ALA A 222 8.32 11.40 -12.92
CA ALA A 222 9.68 11.30 -13.40
C ALA A 222 10.65 11.97 -12.43
N LEU A 223 11.65 11.22 -11.97
CA LEU A 223 12.74 11.73 -11.14
C LEU A 223 13.97 11.94 -12.02
N ARG A 224 14.46 13.17 -12.12
CA ARG A 224 15.69 13.49 -12.89
C ARG A 224 16.95 13.25 -12.06
N SER A 225 18.06 12.96 -12.74
CA SER A 225 19.37 12.86 -12.06
C SER A 225 19.67 14.16 -11.29
N GLY A 226 20.22 14.04 -10.07
CA GLY A 226 20.47 15.18 -9.19
C GLY A 226 19.24 15.73 -8.46
N ILE A 227 18.05 15.11 -8.57
CA ILE A 227 16.85 15.49 -7.79
C ILE A 227 17.11 15.45 -6.28
N ALA A 228 17.92 14.48 -5.82
CA ALA A 228 18.33 14.31 -4.43
C ALA A 228 19.74 13.70 -4.37
N SER A 229 20.44 13.88 -3.24
CA SER A 229 21.76 13.25 -3.04
C SER A 229 21.67 11.72 -3.06
N ARG A 230 20.58 11.16 -2.50
CA ARG A 230 20.31 9.73 -2.51
C ARG A 230 18.82 9.45 -2.68
N VAL A 231 18.47 8.64 -3.68
CA VAL A 231 17.12 8.09 -3.88
C VAL A 231 17.18 6.58 -3.74
N VAL A 232 16.34 6.03 -2.88
CA VAL A 232 16.20 4.59 -2.65
C VAL A 232 14.74 4.19 -2.69
N GLN A 233 14.41 3.16 -3.45
CA GLN A 233 13.09 2.55 -3.44
C GLN A 233 13.16 1.08 -2.99
N LEU A 234 12.41 0.72 -1.95
CA LEU A 234 12.17 -0.67 -1.59
C LEU A 234 10.94 -1.19 -2.34
N THR A 235 11.05 -2.32 -3.03
CA THR A 235 9.97 -2.87 -3.85
C THR A 235 9.51 -4.24 -3.36
N ALA A 236 8.22 -4.51 -3.54
CA ALA A 236 7.62 -5.79 -3.22
C ALA A 236 7.88 -6.79 -4.35
N ARG A 237 8.78 -7.75 -4.12
CA ARG A 237 9.16 -8.78 -5.09
C ARG A 237 7.99 -9.68 -5.48
N ASP A 238 7.13 -10.01 -4.50
CA ASP A 238 6.09 -11.03 -4.65
C ASP A 238 4.70 -10.41 -4.92
N GLU A 239 4.62 -9.09 -5.12
CA GLU A 239 3.40 -8.39 -5.51
C GLU A 239 3.08 -8.63 -6.99
N HIS A 240 1.86 -9.04 -7.30
CA HIS A 240 1.44 -9.39 -8.66
C HIS A 240 -0.05 -9.10 -8.90
N ARG A 241 -0.68 -8.25 -8.08
CA ARG A 241 -2.03 -7.75 -8.35
C ARG A 241 -2.03 -6.87 -9.59
N GLN A 242 -3.05 -7.03 -10.41
CA GLN A 242 -3.20 -6.27 -11.66
C GLN A 242 -3.28 -4.76 -11.43
N HIS A 243 -3.87 -4.33 -10.32
CA HIS A 243 -4.10 -2.92 -10.00
C HIS A 243 -3.00 -2.30 -9.12
N TYR A 244 -1.85 -2.97 -8.97
CA TYR A 244 -0.69 -2.48 -8.22
C TYR A 244 0.58 -2.45 -9.09
N PRO A 245 0.56 -1.78 -10.25
CA PRO A 245 1.77 -1.63 -11.06
C PRO A 245 2.83 -0.87 -10.27
N LEU A 246 4.07 -1.34 -10.34
CA LEU A 246 5.22 -0.66 -9.76
C LEU A 246 5.64 0.51 -10.67
N THR A 247 5.85 1.71 -10.13
CA THR A 247 6.59 2.75 -10.86
C THR A 247 8.05 2.70 -10.42
N SER A 248 8.92 2.22 -11.30
CA SER A 248 10.33 2.03 -10.98
C SER A 248 11.07 3.37 -10.84
N VAL A 249 12.18 3.34 -10.10
CA VAL A 249 13.20 4.41 -10.08
C VAL A 249 14.52 3.97 -10.71
N ALA A 250 14.63 2.71 -11.13
CA ALA A 250 15.83 2.12 -11.68
C ALA A 250 15.77 1.97 -13.20
N PRO A 251 16.92 2.13 -13.89
CA PRO A 251 17.98 3.11 -13.57
C PRO A 251 17.45 4.56 -13.63
N PRO A 252 18.10 5.57 -12.99
CA PRO A 252 19.46 5.54 -12.43
C PRO A 252 19.55 5.35 -10.91
N PHE A 253 18.43 5.28 -10.19
CA PHE A 253 18.43 5.25 -8.73
C PHE A 253 18.50 3.84 -8.15
N THR A 254 18.74 3.75 -6.84
CA THR A 254 18.82 2.45 -6.15
C THR A 254 17.41 1.90 -5.92
N GLU A 255 17.17 0.69 -6.44
CA GLU A 255 15.93 -0.05 -6.20
C GLU A 255 16.26 -1.41 -5.59
N ILE A 256 15.71 -1.71 -4.41
CA ILE A 256 15.99 -2.92 -3.64
C ILE A 256 14.70 -3.75 -3.55
N ALA A 257 14.66 -4.87 -4.25
CA ALA A 257 13.56 -5.81 -4.17
C ALA A 257 13.66 -6.66 -2.90
N LEU A 258 12.63 -6.61 -2.05
CA LEU A 258 12.52 -7.41 -0.84
C LEU A 258 11.41 -8.46 -0.99
N PRO A 259 11.55 -9.66 -0.38
CA PRO A 259 10.47 -10.66 -0.34
C PRO A 259 9.16 -10.07 0.20
N GLY A 260 8.03 -10.57 -0.28
CA GLY A 260 6.71 -10.16 0.16
C GLY A 260 5.96 -9.26 -0.80
N VAL A 261 4.73 -8.95 -0.40
CA VAL A 261 3.77 -8.14 -1.17
C VAL A 261 3.76 -6.68 -0.69
N HIS A 262 2.99 -5.82 -1.34
CA HIS A 262 2.98 -4.36 -1.14
C HIS A 262 3.05 -3.91 0.34
N ALA A 263 2.15 -4.39 1.19
CA ALA A 263 2.10 -4.04 2.61
C ALA A 263 3.07 -4.82 3.50
N ASN A 264 3.70 -5.90 3.00
CA ASN A 264 4.89 -6.46 3.66
C ASN A 264 6.08 -5.50 3.56
N ILE A 265 6.10 -4.58 2.59
CA ILE A 265 7.18 -3.61 2.40
C ILE A 265 6.83 -2.27 3.04
N GLY A 266 5.66 -1.71 2.71
CA GLY A 266 5.25 -0.42 3.24
C GLY A 266 4.63 -0.45 4.64
N GLY A 267 4.26 -1.63 5.12
CA GLY A 267 3.56 -1.81 6.39
C GLY A 267 2.04 -1.72 6.27
N GLY A 268 1.35 -1.65 7.40
CA GLY A 268 -0.11 -1.62 7.47
C GLY A 268 -0.75 -2.92 7.98
N TYR A 269 0.03 -3.99 8.15
CA TYR A 269 -0.46 -5.23 8.74
C TYR A 269 -0.37 -5.20 10.27
N ASN A 270 -1.42 -5.68 10.91
CA ASN A 270 -1.52 -5.98 12.35
C ASN A 270 -2.24 -7.33 12.60
N GLN A 271 -2.62 -8.03 11.54
CA GLN A 271 -3.45 -9.23 11.63
C GLN A 271 -2.59 -10.45 12.01
N LEU A 272 -3.19 -11.35 12.79
CA LEU A 272 -2.59 -12.64 13.18
C LEU A 272 -3.12 -13.80 12.32
N GLU A 273 -4.06 -13.52 11.43
CA GLU A 273 -4.68 -14.46 10.52
C GLU A 273 -4.84 -13.80 9.14
N GLU A 274 -4.57 -14.58 8.10
CA GLU A 274 -4.77 -14.23 6.71
C GLU A 274 -5.93 -15.05 6.14
N GLY A 275 -6.84 -14.39 5.42
CA GLY A 275 -7.99 -15.04 4.79
C GLY A 275 -9.25 -15.03 5.67
N PRO A 276 -10.31 -15.76 5.27
CA PRO A 276 -10.36 -16.63 4.09
C PRO A 276 -10.31 -15.84 2.77
N LYS A 277 -9.56 -16.35 1.79
CA LYS A 277 -9.53 -15.78 0.44
C LYS A 277 -9.26 -16.79 -0.66
N LEU A 278 -9.76 -16.49 -1.85
CA LEU A 278 -9.66 -17.35 -3.02
C LEU A 278 -8.31 -17.16 -3.73
N LEU A 279 -7.45 -18.16 -3.69
CA LEU A 279 -6.16 -18.16 -4.40
C LEU A 279 -6.28 -18.55 -5.88
N SER A 280 -7.40 -19.17 -6.27
CA SER A 280 -7.71 -19.46 -7.67
C SER A 280 -8.98 -18.73 -8.09
N ARG A 281 -9.07 -18.43 -9.38
CA ARG A 281 -10.34 -17.96 -9.96
C ARG A 281 -11.40 -19.04 -9.74
N PRO A 282 -12.63 -18.71 -9.29
CA PRO A 282 -13.71 -19.67 -9.21
C PRO A 282 -13.92 -20.38 -10.56
N ARG A 283 -13.76 -21.71 -10.56
CA ARG A 283 -13.95 -22.55 -11.75
C ARG A 283 -15.36 -23.07 -11.76
N ARG A 284 -16.11 -22.69 -12.80
CA ARG A 284 -17.53 -23.00 -12.93
C ARG A 284 -17.77 -24.06 -13.99
N GLN A 285 -18.48 -25.12 -13.64
CA GLN A 285 -18.89 -26.21 -14.51
C GLN A 285 -20.41 -26.34 -14.55
N GLN A 286 -20.97 -26.46 -15.75
CA GLN A 286 -22.39 -26.76 -15.95
C GLN A 286 -22.66 -28.27 -15.88
N LEU A 287 -23.62 -28.70 -15.06
CA LEU A 287 -24.12 -30.07 -15.05
C LEU A 287 -25.35 -30.20 -15.95
N ARG A 288 -25.20 -30.92 -17.07
CA ARG A 288 -26.27 -31.05 -18.07
C ARG A 288 -27.39 -32.02 -17.67
N ARG A 289 -27.07 -33.03 -16.85
CA ARG A 289 -28.01 -34.06 -16.36
C ARG A 289 -27.67 -34.43 -14.92
N PRO A 290 -27.86 -33.53 -13.95
CA PRO A 290 -27.58 -33.84 -12.56
C PRO A 290 -28.55 -34.92 -12.07
N ALA A 291 -28.05 -35.87 -11.28
CA ALA A 291 -28.88 -36.86 -10.59
C ALA A 291 -29.51 -36.26 -9.32
N VAL A 292 -30.06 -35.05 -9.45
CA VAL A 292 -30.75 -34.33 -8.37
C VAL A 292 -31.94 -33.60 -8.98
N ALA A 293 -33.06 -33.57 -8.26
CA ALA A 293 -34.25 -32.85 -8.72
C ALA A 293 -33.98 -31.34 -8.78
N ASP A 294 -34.69 -30.67 -9.68
CA ASP A 294 -34.53 -29.23 -9.90
C ASP A 294 -34.72 -28.43 -8.60
N TYR A 295 -33.83 -27.46 -8.38
CA TYR A 295 -33.77 -26.60 -7.18
C TYR A 295 -33.50 -27.30 -5.85
N GLN A 296 -33.22 -28.61 -5.85
CA GLN A 296 -32.76 -29.31 -4.66
C GLN A 296 -31.26 -29.09 -4.44
N ILE A 297 -30.84 -29.19 -3.17
CA ILE A 297 -29.43 -29.11 -2.79
C ILE A 297 -28.73 -30.40 -3.26
N PRO A 298 -27.76 -30.34 -4.19
CA PRO A 298 -26.99 -31.50 -4.61
C PRO A 298 -26.12 -32.03 -3.45
N PRO A 299 -25.99 -33.36 -3.31
CA PRO A 299 -25.07 -33.94 -2.32
C PRO A 299 -23.63 -33.47 -2.56
N LEU A 300 -22.88 -33.16 -1.48
CA LEU A 300 -21.49 -32.72 -1.58
C LEU A 300 -20.61 -33.73 -2.36
N ALA A 301 -20.87 -35.03 -2.20
CA ALA A 301 -20.17 -36.08 -2.95
C ALA A 301 -20.30 -35.89 -4.47
N MET A 302 -21.48 -35.47 -4.96
CA MET A 302 -21.69 -35.18 -6.38
C MET A 302 -20.82 -34.00 -6.84
N LEU A 303 -20.78 -32.92 -6.05
CA LEU A 303 -19.96 -31.75 -6.38
C LEU A 303 -18.48 -32.09 -6.50
N LYS A 304 -17.99 -32.99 -5.64
CA LYS A 304 -16.60 -33.47 -5.64
C LYS A 304 -16.24 -34.38 -6.81
N THR A 305 -17.20 -34.90 -7.56
CA THR A 305 -16.94 -35.70 -8.79
C THR A 305 -16.73 -34.84 -10.04
N THR A 306 -16.89 -33.52 -9.93
CA THR A 306 -16.80 -32.62 -11.08
C THR A 306 -15.35 -32.39 -11.53
N THR A 307 -15.16 -32.14 -12.82
CA THR A 307 -13.86 -31.74 -13.38
C THR A 307 -13.36 -30.45 -12.73
N ALA A 308 -14.26 -29.48 -12.51
CA ALA A 308 -13.94 -28.24 -11.80
C ALA A 308 -13.35 -28.49 -10.41
N TYR A 309 -13.89 -29.46 -9.65
CA TYR A 309 -13.34 -29.83 -8.36
C TYR A 309 -11.95 -30.49 -8.50
N ALA A 310 -11.80 -31.46 -9.41
CA ALA A 310 -10.55 -32.18 -9.62
C ALA A 310 -9.38 -31.26 -10.02
N GLU A 311 -9.62 -30.33 -10.96
CA GLU A 311 -8.62 -29.33 -11.36
C GLU A 311 -8.27 -28.38 -10.20
N THR A 312 -9.26 -28.02 -9.38
CA THR A 312 -9.05 -27.13 -8.23
C THR A 312 -8.30 -27.84 -7.10
N GLN A 313 -8.48 -29.16 -6.95
CA GLN A 313 -7.68 -29.97 -6.05
C GLN A 313 -6.20 -29.98 -6.46
N ALA A 314 -5.92 -30.13 -7.76
CA ALA A 314 -4.55 -30.04 -8.28
C ALA A 314 -3.93 -28.65 -8.03
N ASP A 315 -4.69 -27.56 -8.19
CA ASP A 315 -4.24 -26.22 -7.82
C ASP A 315 -3.93 -26.10 -6.31
N ALA A 316 -4.81 -26.62 -5.46
CA ALA A 316 -4.62 -26.60 -4.01
C ALA A 316 -3.37 -27.38 -3.58
N GLU A 317 -3.04 -28.50 -4.23
CA GLU A 317 -1.79 -29.23 -3.99
C GLU A 317 -0.56 -28.39 -4.34
N ARG A 318 -0.56 -27.71 -5.50
CA ARG A 318 0.54 -26.82 -5.88
C ARG A 318 0.71 -25.67 -4.90
N TRP A 319 -0.39 -25.05 -4.46
CA TRP A 319 -0.34 -23.99 -3.45
C TRP A 319 0.18 -24.47 -2.10
N ARG A 320 -0.24 -25.66 -1.64
CA ARG A 320 0.27 -26.29 -0.41
C ARG A 320 1.77 -26.54 -0.47
N GLN A 321 2.27 -27.04 -1.60
CA GLN A 321 3.70 -27.23 -1.83
C GLN A 321 4.47 -25.90 -1.87
N GLN A 322 3.93 -24.90 -2.58
CA GLN A 322 4.57 -23.59 -2.73
C GLN A 322 4.69 -22.83 -1.40
N LEU A 323 3.66 -22.89 -0.55
CA LEU A 323 3.63 -22.19 0.73
C LEU A 323 4.11 -23.04 1.91
N GLY A 324 4.30 -24.35 1.72
CA GLY A 324 4.73 -25.28 2.77
C GLY A 324 3.67 -25.44 3.88
N VAL A 325 2.40 -25.53 3.48
CA VAL A 325 1.22 -25.58 4.37
C VAL A 325 0.36 -26.81 4.09
N ASP A 326 -0.54 -27.15 5.00
CA ASP A 326 -1.39 -28.33 4.92
C ASP A 326 -2.84 -28.02 4.47
N GLU A 327 -3.70 -29.04 4.48
CA GLU A 327 -5.11 -28.94 4.09
C GLU A 327 -5.99 -28.15 5.05
N LYS A 328 -5.53 -27.85 6.27
CA LYS A 328 -6.24 -27.00 7.23
C LYS A 328 -6.07 -25.52 6.87
N GLU A 329 -4.96 -25.19 6.22
CA GLU A 329 -4.61 -23.83 5.82
C GLU A 329 -5.03 -23.54 4.37
N ILE A 330 -4.95 -24.55 3.49
CA ILE A 330 -5.36 -24.45 2.09
C ILE A 330 -6.23 -25.64 1.70
N TRP A 331 -7.49 -25.37 1.36
CA TRP A 331 -8.45 -26.39 0.94
C TRP A 331 -9.18 -25.98 -0.34
N VAL A 332 -9.92 -26.92 -0.91
CA VAL A 332 -10.87 -26.65 -2.00
C VAL A 332 -12.25 -26.46 -1.40
N ASP A 333 -12.84 -25.29 -1.63
CA ASP A 333 -14.26 -25.10 -1.42
C ASP A 333 -15.02 -25.34 -2.71
N VAL A 334 -16.23 -25.89 -2.58
CA VAL A 334 -17.09 -26.23 -3.72
C VAL A 334 -18.54 -25.96 -3.38
N TRP A 335 -19.19 -25.17 -4.22
CA TRP A 335 -20.58 -24.76 -4.05
C TRP A 335 -21.34 -24.93 -5.35
N HIS A 336 -22.65 -24.70 -5.28
CA HIS A 336 -23.56 -24.92 -6.40
C HIS A 336 -24.50 -23.74 -6.57
N GLN A 337 -25.01 -23.59 -7.78
CA GLN A 337 -25.98 -22.55 -8.08
C GLN A 337 -26.96 -23.06 -9.14
N TRP A 338 -28.25 -22.99 -8.82
CA TRP A 338 -29.30 -23.17 -9.80
C TRP A 338 -29.55 -21.85 -10.54
N GLN A 339 -29.52 -21.90 -11.87
CA GLN A 339 -29.87 -20.75 -12.70
C GLN A 339 -30.92 -21.14 -13.74
N GLN A 340 -31.85 -20.22 -13.95
CA GLN A 340 -32.84 -20.31 -15.02
C GLN A 340 -32.18 -19.86 -16.32
N GLN A 341 -32.05 -20.75 -17.29
CA GLN A 341 -31.44 -20.42 -18.57
C GLN A 341 -32.19 -21.04 -19.75
N ARG A 342 -32.12 -20.39 -20.91
CA ARG A 342 -32.55 -21.02 -22.17
C ARG A 342 -31.58 -22.14 -22.52
N ARG A 343 -32.12 -23.30 -22.86
CA ARG A 343 -31.31 -24.40 -23.39
C ARG A 343 -30.85 -24.05 -24.81
N ALA A 344 -29.55 -23.89 -24.99
CA ALA A 344 -28.96 -23.68 -26.32
C ALA A 344 -29.41 -24.78 -27.28
N GLY A 345 -29.97 -24.41 -28.43
CA GLY A 345 -30.53 -25.33 -29.43
C GLY A 345 -31.98 -25.81 -29.17
N SER A 346 -32.63 -25.38 -28.09
CA SER A 346 -34.05 -25.68 -27.83
C SER A 346 -34.98 -24.74 -28.61
N ARG A 347 -36.06 -25.29 -29.18
CA ARG A 347 -37.17 -24.49 -29.77
C ARG A 347 -38.10 -23.90 -28.70
N SER A 348 -38.01 -24.37 -27.46
CA SER A 348 -38.80 -23.84 -26.34
C SER A 348 -38.22 -22.52 -25.85
N VAL A 349 -39.09 -21.52 -25.66
CA VAL A 349 -38.74 -20.22 -25.06
C VAL A 349 -38.73 -20.26 -23.53
N LEU A 350 -39.17 -21.37 -22.93
CA LEU A 350 -39.22 -21.55 -21.48
C LEU A 350 -37.82 -21.70 -20.91
N LEU A 351 -37.58 -21.03 -19.79
CA LEU A 351 -36.36 -21.20 -19.01
C LEU A 351 -36.35 -22.60 -18.39
N SER A 352 -35.18 -23.23 -18.38
CA SER A 352 -34.96 -24.49 -17.70
C SER A 352 -33.96 -24.29 -16.57
N PRO A 353 -34.13 -25.00 -15.45
CA PRO A 353 -33.11 -25.07 -14.42
C PRO A 353 -31.82 -25.67 -14.98
N VAL A 354 -30.71 -25.00 -14.69
CA VAL A 354 -29.35 -25.44 -14.97
C VAL A 354 -28.57 -25.39 -13.67
N LEU A 355 -27.99 -26.53 -13.29
CA LEU A 355 -27.12 -26.63 -12.12
C LEU A 355 -25.68 -26.31 -12.53
N TYR A 356 -25.11 -25.31 -11.88
CA TYR A 356 -23.69 -24.99 -11.95
C TYR A 356 -22.99 -25.43 -10.66
N VAL A 357 -21.79 -25.99 -10.81
CA VAL A 357 -20.89 -26.31 -9.71
C VAL A 357 -19.66 -25.43 -9.85
N THR A 358 -19.30 -24.74 -8.77
CA THR A 358 -18.15 -23.85 -8.74
C THR A 358 -17.17 -24.33 -7.68
N ALA A 359 -15.88 -24.38 -8.00
CA ALA A 359 -14.83 -24.72 -7.05
C ALA A 359 -13.71 -23.68 -7.06
N ALA A 360 -13.11 -23.41 -5.90
CA ALA A 360 -11.96 -22.53 -5.77
C ALA A 360 -11.01 -22.99 -4.64
N VAL A 361 -9.74 -22.64 -4.77
CA VAL A 361 -8.73 -22.83 -3.72
C VAL A 361 -8.89 -21.72 -2.70
N VAL A 362 -9.03 -22.08 -1.43
CA VAL A 362 -9.18 -21.14 -0.32
C VAL A 362 -7.94 -21.19 0.55
N LEU A 363 -7.44 -20.01 0.95
CA LEU A 363 -6.40 -19.85 1.95
C LEU A 363 -6.99 -19.24 3.21
N ARG A 364 -6.73 -19.88 4.35
CA ARG A 364 -6.88 -19.28 5.68
C ARG A 364 -5.79 -19.81 6.61
N ARG A 365 -4.92 -18.94 7.11
CA ARG A 365 -3.80 -19.37 7.97
C ARG A 365 -3.42 -18.34 9.01
N ARG A 366 -2.73 -18.81 10.06
CA ARG A 366 -2.05 -17.89 10.98
C ARG A 366 -0.85 -17.26 10.31
N ILE A 367 -0.62 -15.99 10.56
CA ILE A 367 0.48 -15.22 9.98
C ILE A 367 1.03 -14.23 11.00
N ASP A 368 2.32 -13.93 10.91
CA ASP A 368 2.96 -12.91 11.73
C ASP A 368 3.31 -11.69 10.87
N TRP A 369 2.69 -10.56 11.19
CA TRP A 369 2.80 -9.33 10.42
C TRP A 369 4.19 -8.66 10.51
N ARG A 370 5.01 -9.02 11.50
CA ARG A 370 6.24 -8.28 11.88
C ARG A 370 7.36 -8.30 10.86
N TYR A 371 7.25 -9.09 9.77
CA TYR A 371 8.20 -9.01 8.66
C TYR A 371 8.32 -7.60 8.07
N GLN A 372 7.23 -6.82 8.08
CA GLN A 372 7.26 -5.44 7.59
C GLN A 372 8.27 -4.54 8.32
N LEU A 373 8.67 -4.90 9.55
CA LEU A 373 9.68 -4.17 10.32
C LEU A 373 11.10 -4.39 9.78
N ILE A 374 11.33 -5.41 8.95
CA ILE A 374 12.62 -5.58 8.25
C ILE A 374 12.76 -4.51 7.17
N ALA A 375 11.71 -4.23 6.40
CA ALA A 375 11.73 -3.15 5.39
C ALA A 375 11.94 -1.77 6.04
N LEU A 376 11.39 -1.55 7.24
CA LEU A 376 11.68 -0.38 8.07
C LEU A 376 13.17 -0.26 8.39
N GLN A 377 13.80 -1.35 8.89
CA GLN A 377 15.23 -1.37 9.23
C GLN A 377 16.12 -1.15 8.00
N VAL A 378 15.78 -1.76 6.84
CA VAL A 378 16.52 -1.55 5.58
C VAL A 378 16.46 -0.08 5.16
N MET A 379 15.27 0.54 5.17
CA MET A 379 15.14 1.95 4.81
C MET A 379 15.87 2.87 5.79
N GLN A 380 15.77 2.58 7.09
CA GLN A 380 16.45 3.37 8.11
C GLN A 380 17.97 3.31 7.93
N GLN A 381 18.53 2.13 7.64
CA GLN A 381 19.96 1.98 7.35
C GLN A 381 20.37 2.76 6.10
N GLN A 382 19.60 2.69 5.01
CA GLN A 382 19.89 3.44 3.78
C GLN A 382 19.86 4.97 4.01
N ALA A 383 18.98 5.45 4.89
CA ALA A 383 18.94 6.85 5.29
C ALA A 383 20.15 7.24 6.17
N ILE A 384 20.54 6.37 7.11
CA ILE A 384 21.74 6.56 7.95
C ILE A 384 22.99 6.66 7.06
N ASP A 385 23.13 5.77 6.09
CA ASP A 385 24.25 5.76 5.14
C ASP A 385 24.30 7.03 4.28
N ALA A 386 23.17 7.74 4.14
CA ALA A 386 23.05 9.03 3.46
C ALA A 386 23.24 10.25 4.41
N GLY A 387 23.62 10.02 5.67
CA GLY A 387 23.90 11.06 6.66
C GLY A 387 22.68 11.53 7.47
N LEU A 388 21.55 10.83 7.39
CA LEU A 388 20.35 11.16 8.17
C LEU A 388 20.47 10.65 9.61
N GLN A 389 20.16 11.52 10.56
CA GLN A 389 20.19 11.22 12.00
C GLN A 389 18.77 11.02 12.52
N TRP A 390 18.52 9.85 13.12
CA TRP A 390 17.26 9.50 13.76
C TRP A 390 17.35 9.69 15.28
N THR A 391 16.22 9.84 15.96
CA THR A 391 16.17 9.92 17.44
C THR A 391 16.39 8.56 18.11
N ALA A 392 16.08 7.46 17.42
CA ALA A 392 16.34 6.09 17.88
C ALA A 392 16.44 5.10 16.70
N ASN A 393 17.05 3.93 16.93
CA ASN A 393 17.02 2.84 15.96
C ASN A 393 15.70 2.07 16.03
N ALA A 394 15.14 1.69 14.89
CA ALA A 394 13.91 0.89 14.83
C ALA A 394 14.02 -0.45 15.58
N THR A 395 15.23 -1.02 15.73
CA THR A 395 15.47 -2.25 16.50
C THR A 395 15.34 -2.07 18.00
N GLU A 396 15.39 -0.84 18.49
CA GLU A 396 15.40 -0.49 19.91
C GLU A 396 14.03 0.01 20.41
N VAL A 397 13.06 0.15 19.50
CA VAL A 397 11.72 0.64 19.83
C VAL A 397 10.89 -0.49 20.47
N PRO A 398 10.39 -0.31 21.71
CA PRO A 398 9.52 -1.29 22.34
C PRO A 398 8.26 -1.59 21.51
N GLY A 399 7.94 -2.87 21.36
CA GLY A 399 6.80 -3.34 20.56
C GLY A 399 7.11 -3.53 19.07
N TRP A 400 8.32 -3.18 18.60
CA TRP A 400 8.79 -3.41 17.22
C TRP A 400 9.81 -4.55 17.14
N GLU A 401 9.83 -5.43 18.16
CA GLU A 401 10.79 -6.52 18.22
C GLU A 401 10.48 -7.57 17.15
N LEU A 402 11.52 -7.93 16.40
CA LEU A 402 11.47 -9.06 15.49
C LEU A 402 11.47 -10.37 16.29
N PRO A 403 10.60 -11.34 15.96
CA PRO A 403 10.74 -12.72 16.40
C PRO A 403 12.17 -13.24 16.15
N SER A 404 12.66 -14.11 17.03
CA SER A 404 14.00 -14.72 16.90
C SER A 404 14.24 -15.33 15.51
N ALA A 405 13.20 -15.91 14.90
CA ALA A 405 13.26 -16.50 13.57
C ALA A 405 13.48 -15.46 12.44
N LEU A 406 13.08 -14.19 12.63
CA LEU A 406 13.28 -13.12 11.66
C LEU A 406 14.62 -12.39 11.83
N GLN A 407 15.25 -12.41 13.00
CA GLN A 407 16.52 -11.73 13.25
C GLN A 407 17.67 -12.11 12.28
N PRO A 408 17.94 -13.39 11.96
CA PRO A 408 18.98 -13.73 10.98
C PRO A 408 18.60 -13.35 9.54
N ILE A 409 17.30 -13.23 9.24
CA ILE A 409 16.80 -12.77 7.94
C ILE A 409 17.01 -11.27 7.82
N ALA A 410 16.65 -10.51 8.86
CA ALA A 410 16.83 -9.06 8.92
C ALA A 410 18.30 -8.67 8.73
N ARG A 411 19.23 -9.32 9.45
CA ARG A 411 20.68 -9.08 9.29
C ARG A 411 21.15 -9.23 7.84
N ARG A 412 20.67 -10.25 7.12
CA ARG A 412 21.01 -10.47 5.71
C ARG A 412 20.42 -9.38 4.81
N LEU A 413 19.13 -9.10 4.93
CA LEU A 413 18.45 -8.12 4.08
C LEU A 413 18.97 -6.70 4.30
N VAL A 414 19.25 -6.31 5.54
CA VAL A 414 19.88 -5.01 5.87
C VAL A 414 21.29 -4.92 5.27
N ALA A 415 22.06 -6.02 5.28
CA ALA A 415 23.39 -6.08 4.66
C ALA A 415 23.36 -6.26 3.12
N GLY A 416 22.19 -6.25 2.47
CA GLY A 416 22.06 -6.47 1.03
C GLY A 416 22.40 -7.90 0.59
N GLN A 417 22.40 -8.87 1.51
CA GLN A 417 22.74 -10.26 1.23
C GLN A 417 21.51 -11.08 0.84
N PRO A 418 21.65 -12.05 -0.08
CA PRO A 418 20.54 -12.93 -0.45
C PRO A 418 20.14 -13.85 0.71
N LEU A 419 18.87 -14.24 0.72
CA LEU A 419 18.33 -15.21 1.65
C LEU A 419 18.68 -16.64 1.22
N THR A 420 18.82 -17.52 2.21
CA THR A 420 18.91 -18.97 1.97
C THR A 420 17.54 -19.54 1.60
N GLN A 421 17.51 -20.69 0.93
CA GLN A 421 16.25 -21.36 0.57
C GLN A 421 15.37 -21.68 1.79
N THR A 422 15.98 -22.05 2.92
CA THR A 422 15.28 -22.30 4.19
C THR A 422 14.62 -21.04 4.74
N GLN A 423 15.30 -19.89 4.64
CA GLN A 423 14.75 -18.59 5.04
C GLN A 423 13.60 -18.16 4.12
N GLU A 424 13.74 -18.32 2.80
CA GLU A 424 12.66 -18.08 1.83
C GLU A 424 11.43 -18.96 2.08
N ALA A 425 11.62 -20.24 2.41
CA ALA A 425 10.53 -21.14 2.77
C ALA A 425 9.83 -20.71 4.07
N LEU A 426 10.60 -20.32 5.09
CA LEU A 426 10.06 -19.82 6.35
C LEU A 426 9.22 -18.55 6.15
N LEU A 427 9.75 -17.58 5.38
CA LEU A 427 9.06 -16.34 5.06
C LEU A 427 7.72 -16.61 4.37
N ARG A 428 7.74 -17.38 3.28
CA ARG A 428 6.51 -17.73 2.53
C ARG A 428 5.47 -18.42 3.40
N ARG A 429 5.90 -19.30 4.31
CA ARG A 429 4.99 -20.05 5.17
C ARG A 429 4.34 -19.19 6.26
N ARG A 430 5.09 -18.27 6.89
CA ARG A 430 4.67 -17.66 8.17
C ARG A 430 4.57 -16.14 8.21
N TYR A 431 5.11 -15.44 7.21
CA TYR A 431 5.35 -14.00 7.32
C TYR A 431 4.93 -13.20 6.07
N LEU A 432 5.02 -13.80 4.86
CA LEU A 432 4.64 -13.13 3.62
C LEU A 432 3.17 -13.38 3.29
N MET A 433 2.41 -12.31 3.11
CA MET A 433 0.99 -12.36 2.77
C MET A 433 0.80 -12.64 1.26
N GLN A 434 -0.35 -13.16 0.89
CA GLN A 434 -0.85 -13.31 -0.46
C GLN A 434 -1.78 -12.14 -0.80
N SER A 435 -1.24 -11.00 -1.23
CA SER A 435 -2.09 -9.84 -1.56
C SER A 435 -3.04 -10.12 -2.73
N ALA A 436 -2.62 -10.91 -3.72
CA ALA A 436 -3.44 -11.27 -4.85
C ALA A 436 -4.43 -12.40 -4.54
N HIS A 437 -5.69 -12.18 -4.87
CA HIS A 437 -6.77 -13.14 -4.67
C HIS A 437 -8.03 -12.80 -5.48
N TRP A 438 -8.94 -13.76 -5.56
CA TRP A 438 -10.21 -13.68 -6.28
C TRP A 438 -11.42 -13.48 -5.36
N ASN A 439 -11.24 -12.92 -4.16
CA ASN A 439 -12.39 -12.39 -3.43
C ASN A 439 -13.01 -11.22 -4.21
N PHE A 440 -14.34 -11.16 -4.20
CA PHE A 440 -15.04 -10.08 -4.85
C PHE A 440 -15.15 -8.86 -3.92
N ASP A 441 -15.18 -7.69 -4.51
CA ASP A 441 -15.46 -6.42 -3.88
C ASP A 441 -16.83 -5.94 -4.37
N ALA A 442 -17.74 -5.72 -3.42
CA ALA A 442 -19.02 -5.10 -3.68
C ALA A 442 -18.89 -3.61 -3.44
N LEU A 443 -18.66 -2.87 -4.51
CA LEU A 443 -18.73 -1.42 -4.49
C LEU A 443 -20.19 -1.03 -4.63
N GLY A 444 -20.72 -0.22 -3.71
CA GLY A 444 -22.10 0.28 -3.78
C GLY A 444 -22.37 1.06 -5.08
N ASP A 445 -23.64 1.27 -5.41
CA ASP A 445 -24.12 1.87 -6.68
C ASP A 445 -23.41 3.17 -7.12
N THR A 446 -22.79 3.91 -6.19
CA THR A 446 -22.04 5.14 -6.46
C THR A 446 -20.64 4.94 -7.05
N ALA A 447 -20.10 3.72 -7.06
CA ALA A 447 -18.77 3.41 -7.61
C ALA A 447 -18.81 2.63 -8.93
N LEU A 448 -20.00 2.26 -9.41
CA LEU A 448 -20.22 1.48 -10.64
C LEU A 448 -20.25 2.27 -11.94
N THR A 449 -20.35 3.59 -11.87
CA THR A 449 -20.29 4.44 -13.07
C THR A 449 -18.90 4.47 -13.70
N TYR A 450 -17.85 4.03 -13.00
CA TYR A 450 -16.47 4.41 -13.36
C TYR A 450 -15.44 3.26 -13.40
N ALA A 451 -15.83 2.03 -13.07
CA ALA A 451 -15.06 0.81 -13.38
C ALA A 451 -15.53 0.12 -14.68
N ALA A 452 -16.45 0.80 -15.37
CA ALA A 452 -16.90 0.54 -16.72
C ALA A 452 -15.77 0.88 -17.72
N ASP A 453 -15.23 -0.11 -18.42
CA ASP A 453 -14.56 0.13 -19.71
C ASP A 453 -15.50 0.98 -20.60
N ALA A 454 -14.96 1.69 -21.60
CA ALA A 454 -15.76 2.54 -22.51
C ALA A 454 -16.99 1.83 -23.12
N GLY A 455 -17.01 0.49 -23.17
CA GLY A 455 -18.15 -0.32 -23.61
C GLY A 455 -19.32 -0.49 -22.62
N VAL A 456 -19.21 -0.03 -21.37
CA VAL A 456 -20.29 -0.17 -20.36
C VAL A 456 -21.09 1.13 -20.17
N SER A 457 -20.55 2.27 -20.61
CA SER A 457 -21.26 3.58 -20.56
C SER A 457 -22.42 3.69 -21.56
N GLU A 458 -22.56 2.77 -22.51
CA GLU A 458 -23.59 2.82 -23.57
C GLU A 458 -24.75 1.84 -23.40
N LEU A 459 -24.81 1.10 -22.28
CA LEU A 459 -25.92 0.16 -22.05
C LEU A 459 -27.11 0.86 -21.39
N PRO A 460 -28.33 0.80 -21.97
CA PRO A 460 -29.55 1.42 -21.43
C PRO A 460 -30.09 0.72 -20.17
N TYR A 461 -29.38 -0.30 -19.66
CA TYR A 461 -29.72 -1.05 -18.46
C TYR A 461 -28.52 -1.02 -17.51
N ARG A 462 -28.70 -0.43 -16.32
CA ARG A 462 -27.69 -0.49 -15.25
C ARG A 462 -27.69 -1.93 -14.72
N PRO A 463 -26.61 -2.71 -14.89
CA PRO A 463 -26.48 -3.95 -14.14
C PRO A 463 -26.45 -3.60 -12.65
N GLY A 464 -26.96 -4.49 -11.78
CA GLY A 464 -26.83 -4.36 -10.33
C GLY A 464 -25.35 -4.28 -9.89
N PRO A 465 -25.04 -4.33 -8.59
CA PRO A 465 -23.69 -4.08 -8.09
C PRO A 465 -22.66 -4.96 -8.81
N GLY A 466 -21.92 -4.39 -9.75
CA GLY A 466 -20.93 -5.13 -10.55
C GLY A 466 -19.84 -5.63 -9.63
N LEU A 467 -19.57 -6.92 -9.71
CA LEU A 467 -18.58 -7.58 -8.87
C LEU A 467 -17.20 -7.35 -9.46
N PHE A 468 -16.34 -6.67 -8.71
CA PHE A 468 -14.96 -6.44 -9.10
C PHE A 468 -14.02 -7.32 -8.29
N TYR A 469 -12.95 -7.80 -8.92
CA TYR A 469 -11.87 -8.49 -8.23
C TYR A 469 -10.68 -7.54 -8.13
N ILE A 470 -10.72 -6.58 -7.19
CA ILE A 470 -9.71 -5.51 -7.09
C ILE A 470 -8.31 -6.09 -6.83
N ASN A 471 -8.25 -7.20 -6.09
CA ASN A 471 -7.02 -7.89 -5.78
C ASN A 471 -6.68 -9.03 -6.75
N ARG A 472 -7.30 -9.11 -7.93
CA ARG A 472 -6.97 -10.20 -8.88
C ARG A 472 -5.50 -10.16 -9.29
N PRO A 473 -4.85 -11.33 -9.44
CA PRO A 473 -3.50 -11.41 -9.98
C PRO A 473 -3.47 -10.99 -11.46
N THR A 474 -2.29 -10.60 -11.95
CA THR A 474 -2.03 -10.49 -13.39
C THR A 474 -2.13 -11.87 -14.05
N VAL A 475 -2.47 -11.88 -15.34
CA VAL A 475 -2.72 -13.12 -16.10
C VAL A 475 -1.49 -14.03 -16.15
N ASP A 476 -0.29 -13.44 -16.22
CA ASP A 476 0.98 -14.15 -16.28
C ASP A 476 1.65 -14.32 -14.90
N GLY A 477 1.00 -13.85 -13.83
CA GLY A 477 1.54 -13.85 -12.46
C GLY A 477 2.74 -12.92 -12.26
N LYS A 478 3.05 -12.03 -13.21
CA LYS A 478 4.14 -11.06 -13.11
C LYS A 478 3.60 -9.67 -12.85
N ARG A 479 4.31 -8.90 -12.02
CA ARG A 479 3.96 -7.51 -11.77
C ARG A 479 4.20 -6.66 -13.00
N VAL A 480 3.26 -5.77 -13.30
CA VAL A 480 3.50 -4.69 -14.26
C VAL A 480 4.48 -3.70 -13.65
N VAL A 481 5.55 -3.38 -14.37
CA VAL A 481 6.56 -2.39 -13.97
C VAL A 481 6.56 -1.27 -15.00
N LEU A 482 6.29 -0.05 -14.53
CA LEU A 482 6.31 1.18 -15.29
C LEU A 482 7.69 1.84 -15.12
N PRO A 483 8.23 2.47 -16.18
CA PRO A 483 9.51 3.16 -16.11
C PRO A 483 9.42 4.41 -15.22
N ASN A 484 10.58 4.96 -14.88
CA ASN A 484 10.70 6.31 -14.33
C ASN A 484 10.47 7.36 -15.44
N ALA A 485 9.21 7.55 -15.82
CA ALA A 485 8.77 8.43 -16.90
C ALA A 485 7.63 9.34 -16.48
#